data_AF-A0A1F9FRL4-F1
#
_entry.id   AF-A0A1F9FRL4-F1
#
_cell.length_a   1.000
_cell.length_b   1.000
_cell.length_c   1.000
_cell.angle_alpha   90.00
_cell.angle_beta   90.00
_cell.angle_gamma   90.00
#
_symmetry.space_group_name_H-M   'P 1'
#
loop_
_entity.id
_entity.type
_entity.pdbx_description
1 polymer ?
#
loop_
_entity_poly.entity_id
_entity_poly.type
_entity_poly.pdbx_seq_one_letter_code
_entity_poly.pdbx_strand_id
1 'polypeptide(L)'
;MSDLVQIGDPVRRQEERGCDQAEGLSPMDPPDAYAPPGETGGDAADLAKRHPYLRALSEEHARLMEAMALVEEKLAKVAETGFTADADVAVMRFLETFDREFVPHSREEEARLFPLLHERLIADGEHSKGRVVTTAIDVMKDEHLKAVQLAAVVLNFVRMASVLPDEKSAQLVVDAALGELTKLVELLRLHIFREDGIVFARAQGLIAPTELDAIGSVSRRRRGE
;
A
#
# COMPACT_ATOMS: atom_id res chain seq x y z
N MET A 1 5.55 -63.29 8.55
CA MET A 1 4.37 -62.41 8.43
C MET A 1 4.32 -61.51 9.64
N SER A 2 4.87 -60.30 9.50
CA SER A 2 4.13 -59.04 9.65
C SER A 2 5.12 -57.90 9.66
N ASP A 3 5.01 -57.12 8.60
CA ASP A 3 5.91 -56.05 8.18
C ASP A 3 5.84 -54.86 9.13
N LEU A 4 7.00 -54.36 9.54
CA LEU A 4 7.15 -53.06 10.17
C LEU A 4 7.05 -51.99 9.08
N VAL A 5 5.88 -51.37 8.97
CA VAL A 5 5.64 -50.21 8.11
C VAL A 5 6.45 -49.03 8.64
N GLN A 6 7.56 -48.69 7.97
CA GLN A 6 8.19 -47.38 8.11
C GLN A 6 7.24 -46.33 7.52
N ILE A 7 6.54 -45.61 8.39
CA ILE A 7 5.81 -44.40 8.03
C ILE A 7 6.86 -43.31 7.79
N GLY A 8 7.27 -43.14 6.54
CA GLY A 8 8.11 -42.02 6.12
C GLY A 8 7.36 -40.71 6.33
N ASP A 9 8.04 -39.72 6.94
CA ASP A 9 7.57 -38.35 7.07
C ASP A 9 7.26 -37.78 5.66
N PRO A 10 6.01 -37.39 5.36
CA PRO A 10 5.61 -36.92 4.03
C PRO A 10 6.13 -35.50 3.72
N VAL A 11 6.74 -34.82 4.68
CA VAL A 11 7.30 -33.49 4.46
C VAL A 11 8.69 -33.59 3.84
N ARG A 12 8.76 -33.42 2.52
CA ARG A 12 10.03 -33.13 1.84
C ARG A 12 10.62 -31.85 2.45
N ARG A 13 11.65 -31.97 3.29
CA ARG A 13 12.48 -30.82 3.69
C ARG A 13 13.05 -30.20 2.43
N GLN A 14 12.65 -28.95 2.15
CA GLN A 14 13.37 -28.14 1.18
C GLN A 14 14.79 -27.94 1.71
N GLU A 15 15.77 -28.20 0.85
CA GLU A 15 17.18 -27.92 1.15
C GLU A 15 17.34 -26.42 1.39
N GLU A 16 17.97 -26.04 2.51
CA GLU A 16 18.39 -24.67 2.75
C GLU A 16 19.39 -24.27 1.65
N ARG A 17 18.93 -23.43 0.71
CA ARG A 17 19.80 -22.81 -0.28
C ARG A 17 20.58 -21.70 0.44
N GLY A 18 21.91 -21.84 0.45
CA GLY A 18 22.83 -20.87 1.05
C GLY A 18 22.67 -19.45 0.47
N CYS A 19 23.10 -18.47 1.25
CA CYS A 19 22.92 -17.03 1.06
C CYS A 19 23.61 -16.41 -0.17
N ASP A 20 24.14 -17.20 -1.11
CA ASP A 20 25.01 -16.72 -2.19
C ASP A 20 24.31 -16.58 -3.55
N GLN A 21 22.99 -16.42 -3.58
CA GLN A 21 22.25 -15.99 -4.78
C GLN A 21 21.41 -14.75 -4.45
N ALA A 22 22.09 -13.65 -4.12
CA ALA A 22 21.49 -12.35 -3.87
C ALA A 22 21.24 -11.59 -5.18
N GLU A 23 20.21 -12.02 -5.93
CA GLU A 23 19.46 -11.11 -6.78
C GLU A 23 17.97 -11.26 -6.45
N GLY A 24 17.47 -10.36 -5.61
CA GLY A 24 16.08 -9.90 -5.67
C GLY A 24 14.97 -10.84 -5.17
N LEU A 25 15.15 -11.58 -4.07
CA LEU A 25 14.02 -12.22 -3.39
C LEU A 25 13.90 -11.64 -1.99
N SER A 26 13.01 -10.67 -1.85
CA SER A 26 12.52 -10.31 -0.53
C SER A 26 11.80 -11.55 0.03
N PRO A 27 12.04 -11.96 1.28
CA PRO A 27 11.25 -13.02 1.93
C PRO A 27 9.73 -12.72 1.99
N MET A 28 9.35 -11.50 1.62
CA MET A 28 7.99 -10.95 1.63
C MET A 28 7.42 -10.74 0.21
N ASP A 29 8.12 -11.16 -0.85
CA ASP A 29 7.50 -11.24 -2.16
C ASP A 29 6.34 -12.24 -2.08
N PRO A 30 5.10 -11.84 -2.42
CA PRO A 30 3.96 -12.72 -2.29
C PRO A 30 4.14 -13.95 -3.19
N PRO A 31 3.82 -15.17 -2.71
CA PRO A 31 3.88 -16.37 -3.54
C PRO A 31 3.06 -16.18 -4.82
N ASP A 32 3.47 -16.80 -5.94
CA ASP A 32 2.77 -16.75 -7.24
C ASP A 32 1.26 -17.03 -7.15
N ALA A 33 0.81 -17.78 -6.13
CA ALA A 33 -0.60 -18.06 -5.87
C ALA A 33 -1.44 -16.83 -5.45
N TYR A 34 -0.80 -15.72 -5.06
CA TYR A 34 -1.42 -14.42 -4.77
C TYR A 34 -1.25 -13.43 -5.93
N ALA A 35 -0.61 -13.85 -7.03
CA ALA A 35 -0.67 -13.08 -8.26
C ALA A 35 -2.15 -12.91 -8.66
N PRO A 36 -2.57 -11.70 -9.06
CA PRO A 36 -3.96 -11.46 -9.41
C PRO A 36 -4.38 -12.41 -10.55
N PRO A 37 -5.65 -12.83 -10.61
CA PRO A 37 -6.13 -13.67 -11.71
C PRO A 37 -5.98 -12.90 -13.04
N GLY A 38 -4.99 -13.30 -13.83
CA GLY A 38 -4.59 -12.61 -15.05
C GLY A 38 -3.49 -11.58 -14.78
N GLU A 39 -2.52 -11.52 -15.68
CA GLU A 39 -1.44 -10.54 -15.80
C GLU A 39 -1.99 -9.09 -15.76
N THR A 40 -2.38 -8.63 -14.57
CA THR A 40 -2.96 -7.30 -14.30
C THR A 40 -2.16 -6.57 -13.22
N GLY A 41 -0.92 -7.01 -12.98
CA GLY A 41 0.14 -6.09 -12.60
C GLY A 41 0.45 -5.25 -13.84
N GLY A 42 -0.36 -4.21 -14.04
CA GLY A 42 -0.54 -3.52 -15.31
C GLY A 42 0.78 -3.25 -16.02
N ASP A 43 0.98 -3.91 -17.15
CA ASP A 43 1.95 -3.42 -18.11
C ASP A 43 1.52 -1.99 -18.55
N ALA A 44 2.44 -1.23 -19.13
CA ALA A 44 2.11 0.10 -19.62
C ALA A 44 0.95 0.09 -20.64
N ALA A 45 0.67 -1.04 -21.29
CA ALA A 45 -0.42 -1.18 -22.24
C ALA A 45 -1.79 -1.31 -21.56
N ASP A 46 -1.89 -1.87 -20.37
CA ASP A 46 -3.13 -1.97 -19.60
C ASP A 46 -3.47 -0.66 -18.88
N LEU A 47 -2.47 0.07 -18.40
CA LEU A 47 -2.63 1.46 -17.94
C LEU A 47 -3.09 2.38 -19.08
N ALA A 48 -2.60 2.17 -20.31
CA ALA A 48 -2.99 2.98 -21.47
C ALA A 48 -4.47 2.78 -21.89
N LYS A 49 -5.03 1.59 -21.64
CA LYS A 49 -6.44 1.25 -21.94
C LYS A 49 -7.42 1.72 -20.85
N ARG A 50 -6.91 2.07 -19.66
CA ARG A 50 -7.70 2.52 -18.53
C ARG A 50 -8.33 3.89 -18.80
N HIS A 51 -9.54 4.09 -18.27
CA HIS A 51 -10.24 5.36 -18.36
C HIS A 51 -9.36 6.51 -17.84
N PRO A 52 -9.33 7.69 -18.49
CA PRO A 52 -8.44 8.79 -18.10
C PRO A 52 -8.51 9.18 -16.63
N TYR A 53 -9.71 9.13 -16.03
CA TYR A 53 -9.91 9.38 -14.61
C TYR A 53 -9.14 8.40 -13.72
N LEU A 54 -9.29 7.09 -13.96
CA LEU A 54 -8.63 6.04 -13.15
C LEU A 54 -7.12 6.03 -13.42
N ARG A 55 -6.69 6.36 -14.64
CA ARG A 55 -5.26 6.49 -14.95
C ARG A 55 -4.61 7.63 -14.17
N ALA A 56 -5.28 8.77 -14.03
CA ALA A 56 -4.77 9.89 -13.25
C ALA A 56 -4.57 9.51 -11.77
N LEU A 57 -5.46 8.69 -11.21
CA LEU A 57 -5.31 8.14 -9.84
C LEU A 57 -4.09 7.21 -9.75
N SER A 58 -3.87 6.30 -10.70
CA SER A 58 -2.65 5.47 -10.73
C SER A 58 -1.36 6.30 -10.94
N GLU A 59 -1.42 7.42 -11.67
CA GLU A 59 -0.29 8.34 -11.81
C GLU A 59 0.02 9.08 -10.48
N GLU A 60 -1.00 9.35 -9.66
CA GLU A 60 -0.85 9.83 -8.28
C GLU A 60 -0.13 8.78 -7.40
N HIS A 61 -0.50 7.49 -7.53
CA HIS A 61 0.19 6.39 -6.87
C HIS A 61 1.66 6.27 -7.25
N ALA A 62 2.01 6.42 -8.52
CA ALA A 62 3.39 6.35 -8.98
C ALA A 62 4.29 7.38 -8.27
N ARG A 63 3.80 8.62 -8.08
CA ARG A 63 4.54 9.66 -7.35
C ARG A 63 4.72 9.33 -5.87
N LEU A 64 3.71 8.72 -5.24
CA LEU A 64 3.82 8.28 -3.86
C LEU A 64 4.83 7.12 -3.72
N MET A 65 4.83 6.17 -4.66
CA MET A 65 5.80 5.07 -4.68
C MET A 65 7.25 5.56 -4.81
N GLU A 66 7.50 6.60 -5.60
CA GLU A 66 8.84 7.22 -5.69
C GLU A 66 9.30 7.77 -4.33
N ALA A 67 8.40 8.44 -3.59
CA ALA A 67 8.72 8.95 -2.26
C ALA A 67 8.93 7.82 -1.24
N MET A 68 8.17 6.74 -1.33
CA MET A 68 8.34 5.54 -0.50
C MET A 68 9.70 4.89 -0.74
N ALA A 69 10.10 4.69 -2.00
CA ALA A 69 11.39 4.09 -2.33
C ALA A 69 12.57 4.90 -1.77
N LEU A 70 12.47 6.23 -1.81
CA LEU A 70 13.50 7.12 -1.26
C LEU A 70 13.63 6.98 0.26
N VAL A 71 12.51 6.93 1.01
CA VAL A 71 12.59 6.79 2.47
C VAL A 71 13.10 5.41 2.85
N GLU A 72 12.67 4.34 2.18
CA GLU A 72 13.16 2.97 2.40
C GLU A 72 14.67 2.83 2.20
N GLU A 73 15.21 3.42 1.13
CA GLU A 73 16.66 3.43 0.88
C GLU A 73 17.44 4.07 2.03
N LYS A 74 16.88 5.12 2.66
CA LYS A 74 17.50 5.77 3.81
C LYS A 74 17.33 4.96 5.09
N LEU A 75 16.16 4.35 5.30
CA LEU A 75 15.89 3.50 6.47
C LEU A 75 16.77 2.25 6.49
N ALA A 76 17.05 1.65 5.32
CA ALA A 76 17.94 0.49 5.22
C ALA A 76 19.34 0.76 5.82
N LYS A 77 19.81 2.02 5.77
CA LYS A 77 21.12 2.43 6.27
C LYS A 77 21.09 2.80 7.77
N VAL A 78 19.92 2.92 8.38
CA VAL A 78 19.78 3.30 9.80
C VAL A 78 20.32 2.20 10.72
N ALA A 79 20.18 0.93 10.34
CA ALA A 79 20.74 -0.19 11.10
C ALA A 79 22.29 -0.11 11.21
N GLU A 80 22.95 0.50 10.23
CA GLU A 80 24.41 0.61 10.17
C GLU A 80 24.92 1.95 10.73
N THR A 81 24.21 3.04 10.45
CA THR A 81 24.68 4.42 10.70
C THR A 81 23.96 5.12 11.85
N GLY A 82 22.94 4.49 12.43
CA GLY A 82 22.02 5.12 13.37
C GLY A 82 21.07 6.11 12.68
N PHE A 83 20.20 6.74 13.46
CA PHE A 83 19.26 7.73 12.94
C PHE A 83 19.97 9.08 12.75
N THR A 84 20.32 9.38 11.51
CA THR A 84 21.08 10.57 11.12
C THR A 84 20.15 11.74 10.74
N ALA A 85 20.70 12.95 10.64
CA ALA A 85 19.97 14.10 10.11
C ALA A 85 19.44 13.86 8.69
N ASP A 86 20.17 13.10 7.87
CA ASP A 86 19.73 12.72 6.53
C ASP A 86 18.49 11.80 6.57
N ALA A 87 18.44 10.87 7.53
CA ALA A 87 17.27 10.03 7.75
C ALA A 87 16.07 10.86 8.21
N ASP A 88 16.26 11.79 9.16
CA ASP A 88 15.20 12.72 9.59
C ASP A 88 14.62 13.52 8.43
N VAL A 89 15.48 14.12 7.60
CA VAL A 89 15.05 14.86 6.40
C VAL A 89 14.27 13.97 5.43
N ALA A 90 14.70 12.73 5.22
CA ALA A 90 13.99 11.79 4.35
C ALA A 90 12.60 11.44 4.89
N VAL A 91 12.49 11.15 6.19
CA VAL A 91 11.20 10.87 6.85
C VAL A 91 10.27 12.07 6.74
N MET A 92 10.75 13.27 7.06
CA MET A 92 9.93 14.48 6.99
C MET A 92 9.46 14.78 5.57
N ARG A 93 10.32 14.59 4.56
CA ARG A 93 9.96 14.78 3.16
C ARG A 93 8.95 13.75 2.66
N PHE A 94 9.07 12.51 3.12
CA PHE A 94 8.08 11.48 2.85
C PHE A 94 6.71 11.86 3.45
N LEU A 95 6.67 12.28 4.72
CA LEU A 95 5.43 12.69 5.39
C LEU A 95 4.79 13.92 4.72
N GLU A 96 5.58 14.88 4.24
CA GLU A 96 5.08 16.01 3.45
C GLU A 96 4.46 15.54 2.12
N THR A 97 5.12 14.60 1.43
CA THR A 97 4.59 14.04 0.18
C THR A 97 3.34 13.22 0.43
N PHE A 98 3.28 12.45 1.52
CA PHE A 98 2.10 11.72 1.96
C PHE A 98 0.91 12.67 2.19
N ASP A 99 1.11 13.77 2.93
CA ASP A 99 0.04 14.75 3.17
C ASP A 99 -0.42 15.45 1.88
N ARG A 100 0.50 15.72 0.95
CA ARG A 100 0.17 16.40 -0.32
C ARG A 100 -0.48 15.49 -1.36
N GLU A 101 -0.03 14.23 -1.47
CA GLU A 101 -0.49 13.32 -2.51
C GLU A 101 -1.56 12.36 -1.97
N PHE A 102 -1.27 11.59 -0.92
CA PHE A 102 -2.16 10.52 -0.44
C PHE A 102 -3.45 11.04 0.20
N VAL A 103 -3.37 12.08 1.04
CA VAL A 103 -4.55 12.58 1.77
C VAL A 103 -5.61 13.19 0.83
N PRO A 104 -5.26 14.03 -0.17
CA PRO A 104 -6.22 14.50 -1.15
C PRO A 104 -6.74 13.39 -2.07
N HIS A 105 -5.87 12.45 -2.45
CA HIS A 105 -6.22 11.28 -3.27
C HIS A 105 -7.31 10.43 -2.60
N SER A 106 -7.02 9.91 -1.40
CA SER A 106 -7.94 9.09 -0.62
C SER A 106 -9.29 9.77 -0.39
N ARG A 107 -9.29 11.08 -0.11
CA ARG A 107 -10.52 11.87 0.05
C ARG A 107 -11.34 11.96 -1.24
N GLU A 108 -10.69 12.09 -2.39
CA GLU A 108 -11.36 12.16 -3.68
C GLU A 108 -12.02 10.82 -4.03
N GLU A 109 -11.33 9.72 -3.78
CA GLU A 109 -11.87 8.37 -3.96
C GLU A 109 -13.05 8.11 -3.05
N GLU A 110 -12.89 8.37 -1.75
CA GLU A 110 -13.93 8.18 -0.74
C GLU A 110 -15.17 9.03 -0.98
N ALA A 111 -15.00 10.24 -1.54
CA ALA A 111 -16.10 11.13 -1.85
C ALA A 111 -16.85 10.74 -3.13
N ARG A 112 -16.23 10.01 -4.06
CA ARG A 112 -16.77 9.85 -5.42
C ARG A 112 -16.66 8.47 -6.01
N LEU A 113 -15.45 7.95 -6.18
CA LEU A 113 -15.23 6.67 -6.82
C LEU A 113 -15.79 5.54 -5.96
N PHE A 114 -15.44 5.52 -4.67
CA PHE A 114 -15.77 4.45 -3.75
C PHE A 114 -17.27 4.31 -3.49
N PRO A 115 -18.06 5.39 -3.27
CA PRO A 115 -19.51 5.25 -3.15
C PRO A 115 -20.14 4.61 -4.39
N LEU A 116 -19.77 5.07 -5.59
CA LEU A 116 -20.31 4.55 -6.83
C LEU A 116 -19.91 3.09 -7.05
N LEU A 117 -18.63 2.76 -6.86
CA LEU A 117 -18.14 1.39 -7.02
C LEU A 117 -18.74 0.44 -5.99
N HIS A 118 -18.92 0.88 -4.74
CA HIS A 118 -19.56 0.09 -3.69
C HIS A 118 -20.98 -0.34 -4.09
N GLU A 119 -21.79 0.58 -4.63
CA GLU A 119 -23.13 0.25 -5.15
C GLU A 119 -23.07 -0.77 -6.29
N ARG A 120 -22.09 -0.65 -7.19
CA ARG A 120 -21.93 -1.59 -8.32
C ARG A 120 -21.46 -2.97 -7.89
N LEU A 121 -20.53 -3.06 -6.94
CA LEU A 121 -20.09 -4.33 -6.37
C LEU A 121 -21.26 -5.06 -5.69
N ILE A 122 -22.10 -4.34 -4.96
CA ILE A 122 -23.31 -4.92 -4.37
C ILE A 122 -24.24 -5.46 -5.46
N ALA A 123 -24.49 -4.67 -6.51
CA ALA A 123 -25.34 -5.09 -7.62
C ALA A 123 -24.77 -6.29 -8.41
N ASP A 124 -23.45 -6.42 -8.52
CA ASP A 124 -22.74 -7.54 -9.15
C ASP A 124 -22.68 -8.79 -8.24
N GLY A 125 -23.14 -8.69 -6.98
CA GLY A 125 -23.10 -9.76 -5.99
C GLY A 125 -21.73 -9.93 -5.30
N GLU A 126 -20.82 -8.98 -5.48
CA GLU A 126 -19.49 -8.93 -4.86
C GLU A 126 -19.50 -8.25 -3.50
N HIS A 127 -20.23 -8.87 -2.58
CA HIS A 127 -20.34 -8.35 -1.23
C HIS A 127 -20.40 -9.47 -0.19
N SER A 128 -20.17 -9.11 1.05
CA SER A 128 -20.24 -10.04 2.16
C SER A 128 -21.66 -10.55 2.39
N LYS A 129 -21.76 -11.74 2.99
CA LYS A 129 -23.04 -12.36 3.41
C LYS A 129 -23.44 -11.99 4.83
N GLY A 130 -22.75 -11.01 5.42
CA GLY A 130 -22.97 -10.57 6.79
C GLY A 130 -24.26 -9.76 6.95
N ARG A 131 -24.61 -9.43 8.20
CA ARG A 131 -25.76 -8.55 8.50
C ARG A 131 -25.52 -7.12 7.99
N VAL A 132 -24.27 -6.67 8.05
CA VAL A 132 -23.82 -5.42 7.44
C VAL A 132 -23.13 -5.80 6.15
N VAL A 133 -23.64 -5.28 5.03
CA VAL A 133 -23.07 -5.53 3.71
C VAL A 133 -21.75 -4.77 3.63
N THR A 134 -20.68 -5.50 3.30
CA THR A 134 -19.34 -4.94 3.09
C THR A 134 -18.79 -5.44 1.77
N THR A 135 -17.88 -4.68 1.20
CA THR A 135 -17.24 -4.89 -0.11
C THR A 135 -15.73 -4.66 0.03
N ALA A 136 -14.98 -4.84 -1.05
CA ALA A 136 -13.57 -4.45 -1.09
C ALA A 136 -13.34 -2.96 -0.77
N ILE A 137 -14.32 -2.09 -1.04
CA ILE A 137 -14.24 -0.66 -0.76
C ILE A 137 -14.14 -0.37 0.74
N ASP A 138 -14.80 -1.16 1.58
CA ASP A 138 -14.73 -0.98 3.03
C ASP A 138 -13.33 -1.28 3.57
N VAL A 139 -12.62 -2.22 2.93
CA VAL A 139 -11.22 -2.52 3.25
C VAL A 139 -10.32 -1.35 2.83
N MET A 140 -10.50 -0.80 1.63
CA MET A 140 -9.70 0.34 1.15
C MET A 140 -9.85 1.57 2.05
N LYS A 141 -11.08 1.88 2.49
CA LYS A 141 -11.36 2.97 3.45
C LYS A 141 -10.69 2.76 4.80
N ASP A 142 -10.68 1.53 5.30
CA ASP A 142 -9.99 1.19 6.54
C ASP A 142 -8.46 1.31 6.39
N GLU A 143 -7.91 0.94 5.23
CA GLU A 143 -6.50 1.15 4.90
C GLU A 143 -6.13 2.64 4.82
N HIS A 144 -6.98 3.49 4.21
CA HIS A 144 -6.80 4.95 4.23
C HIS A 144 -6.72 5.49 5.65
N LEU A 145 -7.67 5.11 6.51
CA LEU A 145 -7.70 5.55 7.91
C LEU A 145 -6.45 5.11 8.65
N LYS A 146 -6.04 3.84 8.49
CA LYS A 146 -4.84 3.29 9.12
C LYS A 146 -3.57 3.99 8.64
N ALA A 147 -3.46 4.29 7.35
CA ALA A 147 -2.31 5.00 6.80
C ALA A 147 -2.17 6.40 7.43
N VAL A 148 -3.27 7.15 7.54
CA VAL A 148 -3.27 8.47 8.18
C VAL A 148 -2.92 8.36 9.67
N GLN A 149 -3.43 7.35 10.37
CA GLN A 149 -3.12 7.12 11.79
C GLN A 149 -1.63 6.79 12.00
N LEU A 150 -1.06 5.89 11.19
CA LEU A 150 0.36 5.55 11.25
C LEU A 150 1.23 6.77 10.96
N ALA A 151 0.91 7.56 9.92
CA ALA A 151 1.63 8.79 9.60
C ALA A 151 1.64 9.78 10.78
N ALA A 152 0.50 9.94 11.46
CA ALA A 152 0.41 10.78 12.65
C ALA A 152 1.27 10.25 13.81
N VAL A 153 1.31 8.93 14.03
CA VAL A 153 2.15 8.31 15.08
C VAL A 153 3.63 8.53 14.76
N VAL A 154 4.06 8.27 13.52
CA VAL A 154 5.45 8.48 13.08
C VAL A 154 5.87 9.92 13.31
N LEU A 155 5.08 10.89 12.83
CA LEU A 155 5.38 12.32 13.00
C LEU A 155 5.55 12.69 14.48
N ASN A 156 4.63 12.23 15.33
CA ASN A 156 4.68 12.51 16.76
C ASN A 156 5.91 11.89 17.43
N PHE A 157 6.26 10.65 17.08
CA PHE A 157 7.42 9.99 17.67
C PHE A 157 8.74 10.63 17.23
N VAL A 158 8.92 10.94 15.95
CA VAL A 158 10.11 11.64 15.46
C VAL A 158 10.28 12.99 16.16
N ARG A 159 9.20 13.76 16.30
CA ARG A 159 9.26 15.06 17.01
C ARG A 159 9.48 14.91 18.50
N MET A 160 8.88 13.92 19.14
CA MET A 160 9.09 13.64 20.56
C MET A 160 10.54 13.26 20.84
N ALA A 161 11.15 12.40 20.02
CA ALA A 161 12.55 12.01 20.16
C ALA A 161 13.49 13.22 20.18
N SER A 162 13.23 14.23 19.33
CA SER A 162 14.07 15.45 19.24
C SER A 162 14.06 16.34 20.48
N VAL A 163 13.09 16.17 21.39
CA VAL A 163 12.94 17.00 22.59
C VAL A 163 13.16 16.22 23.89
N LEU A 164 13.42 14.91 23.81
CA LEU A 164 13.68 14.09 24.99
C LEU A 164 15.09 14.36 25.53
N PRO A 165 15.23 14.62 26.85
CA PRO A 165 16.53 14.95 27.44
C PRO A 165 17.43 13.73 27.68
N ASP A 166 16.83 12.54 27.79
CA ASP A 166 17.56 11.28 27.97
C ASP A 166 17.77 10.59 26.62
N GLU A 167 19.03 10.39 26.27
CA GLU A 167 19.44 9.86 24.96
C GLU A 167 18.91 8.44 24.69
N LYS A 168 18.87 7.57 25.71
CA LYS A 168 18.32 6.21 25.58
C LYS A 168 16.82 6.24 25.31
N SER A 169 16.11 7.10 26.02
CA SER A 169 14.67 7.30 25.81
C SER A 169 14.39 7.87 24.42
N ALA A 170 15.19 8.84 23.96
CA ALA A 170 15.10 9.38 22.60
C ALA A 170 15.30 8.27 21.55
N GLN A 171 16.32 7.43 21.72
CA GLN A 171 16.61 6.33 20.81
C GLN A 171 15.48 5.28 20.75
N LEU A 172 14.90 4.91 21.89
CA LEU A 172 13.73 4.00 21.92
C LEU A 172 12.52 4.57 21.17
N VAL A 173 12.29 5.88 21.26
CA VAL A 173 11.19 6.54 20.54
C VAL A 173 11.49 6.61 19.05
N VAL A 174 12.75 6.84 18.65
CA VAL A 174 13.16 6.75 17.24
C VAL A 174 12.92 5.33 16.71
N ASP A 175 13.38 4.29 17.40
CA ASP A 175 13.19 2.91 16.96
C ASP A 175 11.70 2.56 16.78
N ALA A 176 10.85 3.03 17.70
CA ALA A 176 9.40 2.90 17.56
C ALA A 176 8.87 3.67 16.33
N ALA A 177 9.34 4.90 16.10
CA ALA A 177 8.95 5.69 14.93
C ALA A 177 9.30 4.99 13.62
N LEU A 178 10.50 4.41 13.54
CA LEU A 178 10.97 3.67 12.37
C LEU A 178 10.15 2.41 12.14
N GLY A 179 9.80 1.69 13.21
CA GLY A 179 8.91 0.53 13.12
C GLY A 179 7.53 0.89 12.58
N GLU A 180 6.91 1.99 13.04
CA GLU A 180 5.62 2.44 12.52
C GLU A 180 5.71 2.99 11.09
N LEU A 181 6.84 3.61 10.73
CA LEU A 181 7.09 4.08 9.37
C LEU A 181 7.22 2.92 8.38
N THR A 182 7.95 1.86 8.74
CA THR A 182 8.03 0.65 7.91
C THR A 182 6.65 0.06 7.67
N LYS A 183 5.81 -0.06 8.71
CA LYS A 183 4.42 -0.54 8.57
C LYS A 183 3.58 0.37 7.66
N LEU A 184 3.74 1.69 7.75
CA LEU A 184 3.05 2.63 6.88
C LEU A 184 3.43 2.43 5.41
N VAL A 185 4.74 2.31 5.13
CA VAL A 185 5.23 2.09 3.77
C VAL A 185 4.73 0.75 3.21
N GLU A 186 4.78 -0.33 4.00
CA GLU A 186 4.25 -1.64 3.60
C GLU A 186 2.75 -1.61 3.34
N LEU A 187 1.99 -0.94 4.22
CA LEU A 187 0.54 -0.75 4.06
C LEU A 187 0.24 -0.02 2.75
N LEU A 188 0.94 1.08 2.47
CA LEU A 188 0.74 1.86 1.25
C LEU A 188 1.09 1.07 -0.01
N ARG A 189 2.17 0.27 0.02
CA ARG A 189 2.55 -0.57 -1.13
C ARG A 189 1.45 -1.60 -1.44
N LEU A 190 0.95 -2.27 -0.41
CA LEU A 190 -0.11 -3.26 -0.56
C LEU A 190 -1.43 -2.61 -1.01
N HIS A 191 -1.74 -1.45 -0.44
CA HIS A 191 -2.92 -0.65 -0.79
C HIS A 191 -2.90 -0.26 -2.27
N ILE A 192 -1.82 0.39 -2.74
CA ILE A 192 -1.64 0.79 -4.15
C ILE A 192 -1.75 -0.42 -5.07
N PHE A 193 -1.11 -1.54 -4.71
CA PHE A 193 -1.18 -2.76 -5.51
C PHE A 193 -2.62 -3.29 -5.65
N ARG A 194 -3.37 -3.34 -4.54
CA ARG A 194 -4.77 -3.79 -4.55
C ARG A 194 -5.66 -2.83 -5.32
N GLU A 195 -5.44 -1.55 -5.14
CA GLU A 195 -6.25 -0.53 -5.77
C GLU A 195 -6.04 -0.50 -7.29
N ASP A 196 -4.78 -0.36 -7.71
CA ASP A 196 -4.44 -0.33 -9.13
C ASP A 196 -4.75 -1.66 -9.81
N GLY A 197 -4.46 -2.80 -9.18
CA GLY A 197 -4.64 -4.12 -9.80
C GLY A 197 -6.09 -4.60 -9.79
N ILE A 198 -6.82 -4.35 -8.71
CA ILE A 198 -8.14 -4.98 -8.46
C ILE A 198 -9.24 -3.94 -8.48
N VAL A 199 -9.17 -2.92 -7.63
CA VAL A 199 -10.27 -1.95 -7.45
C VAL A 199 -10.52 -1.17 -8.74
N PHE A 200 -9.48 -0.64 -9.36
CA PHE A 200 -9.60 0.12 -10.61
C PHE A 200 -9.97 -0.78 -11.80
N ALA A 201 -9.59 -2.06 -11.79
CA ALA A 201 -10.07 -3.02 -12.78
C ALA A 201 -11.58 -3.27 -12.65
N ARG A 202 -12.10 -3.43 -11.42
CA ARG A 202 -13.55 -3.53 -11.17
C ARG A 202 -14.27 -2.23 -11.51
N ALA A 203 -13.70 -1.07 -11.17
CA ALA A 203 -14.24 0.24 -11.57
C ALA A 203 -14.42 0.34 -13.08
N GLN A 204 -13.38 -0.02 -13.84
CA GLN A 204 -13.38 0.00 -15.31
C GLN A 204 -14.44 -0.94 -15.91
N GLY A 205 -14.70 -2.08 -15.29
CA GLY A 205 -15.66 -3.07 -15.77
C GLY A 205 -17.12 -2.80 -15.38
N LEU A 206 -17.37 -2.18 -14.23
CA LEU A 206 -18.71 -2.04 -13.64
C LEU A 206 -19.31 -0.63 -13.73
N ILE A 207 -18.47 0.39 -13.93
CA ILE A 207 -18.90 1.78 -14.01
C ILE A 207 -18.91 2.22 -15.47
N ALA A 208 -20.00 2.86 -15.92
CA ALA A 208 -20.07 3.33 -17.30
C ALA A 208 -19.04 4.45 -17.54
N PRO A 209 -18.42 4.53 -18.74
CA PRO A 209 -17.46 5.59 -19.06
C PRO A 209 -18.00 7.00 -18.82
N THR A 210 -19.28 7.25 -19.15
CA THR A 210 -19.92 8.55 -18.92
C THR A 210 -20.03 8.93 -17.45
N GLU A 211 -20.14 7.94 -16.55
CA GLU A 211 -20.17 8.17 -15.11
C GLU A 211 -18.75 8.46 -14.58
N LEU A 212 -17.74 7.76 -15.09
CA LEU A 212 -16.32 8.04 -14.79
C LEU A 212 -15.90 9.44 -15.29
N ASP A 213 -16.39 9.85 -16.47
CA ASP A 213 -16.21 11.21 -16.99
C ASP A 213 -16.88 12.26 -16.09
N ALA A 214 -18.10 11.98 -15.63
CA ALA A 214 -18.84 12.88 -14.76
C ALA A 214 -18.08 13.13 -13.45
N ILE A 215 -17.62 12.08 -12.77
CA ILE A 215 -16.85 12.25 -11.52
C ILE A 215 -15.50 12.92 -11.77
N GLY A 216 -14.78 12.54 -12.84
CA GLY A 216 -13.46 13.10 -13.15
C GLY A 216 -13.48 14.58 -13.59
N SER A 217 -14.55 15.01 -14.25
CA SER A 217 -14.72 16.42 -14.66
C SER A 217 -14.85 17.36 -13.45
N VAL A 218 -15.50 16.90 -12.38
CA VAL A 218 -15.67 17.66 -11.14
C VAL A 218 -14.35 17.69 -10.34
N SER A 219 -13.47 16.69 -10.50
CA SER A 219 -12.16 16.61 -9.83
C SER A 219 -11.19 17.63 -10.42
N ARG A 220 -11.12 17.71 -11.75
CA ARG A 220 -10.32 18.70 -12.48
C ARG A 220 -10.70 20.14 -12.12
N ARG A 221 -12.00 20.45 -12.12
CA ARG A 221 -12.51 21.78 -11.71
C ARG A 221 -12.11 22.20 -10.29
N ARG A 222 -11.96 21.25 -9.36
CA ARG A 222 -11.51 21.56 -7.99
C ARG A 222 -10.00 21.73 -7.89
N ARG A 223 -9.23 21.08 -8.76
CA ARG A 223 -7.77 21.19 -8.85
C ARG A 223 -7.30 22.39 -9.68
N GLY A 224 -8.23 23.13 -10.29
CA GLY A 224 -7.92 24.29 -11.14
C GLY A 224 -7.43 23.89 -12.54
N GLU A 225 -7.74 22.66 -12.97
CA GLU A 225 -7.40 22.07 -14.26
C GLU A 225 -8.58 22.10 -15.25
#